data_AF-A0AAN9V9G4-F1
#
_entry.id   AF-A0AAN9V9G4-F1
#
_cell.length_a   1.000
_cell.length_b   1.000
_cell.length_c   1.000
_cell.angle_alpha   90.00
_cell.angle_beta   90.00
_cell.angle_gamma   90.00
#
_symmetry.space_group_name_H-M   'P 1'
#
loop_
_entity.id
_entity.type
_entity.pdbx_description
1 polymer ?
#
loop_
_entity_poly.entity_id
_entity_poly.type
_entity_poly.pdbx_seq_one_letter_code
_entity_poly.pdbx_strand_id
1 'polypeptide(L)'
;MPQISVAVALAVLTSFGLYSSIDVIREFFKCIYHTECENGYMLSSRSVPIPNYSETECFFSRNVVLYCDFKPLQEMLDDSKEVSISMNGLLSWQNPHENNITLKIGDFRPLLPPAGARVGYIWNMVEPVNYLETSKDDLSMRFMDKKPQSGSATSVLYRILSMFHKNVFMQTRFSPRGTVAVLRAQNSAFMDIVFRCHAEFQLNNPPLLPFWFTPSQFQGHFIIAKDFSKILNFSLTVPTNRKLNVDMEWFEKLDEDMVVEISFVPKMLIHTKATVNQQNMNWNEEIAMQEAHVLLEQEMFPFKEVVYSPITEALTELEHQKKLLHCIVLWGALDDQSC
;
A
#
# COMPACT_ATOMS: atom_id res chain seq x y z
N MET A 1 -6.88 -16.11 37.86
CA MET A 1 -7.33 -15.85 36.48
C MET A 1 -6.44 -14.77 35.92
N PRO A 2 -5.89 -14.89 34.70
CA PRO A 2 -5.13 -13.81 34.08
C PRO A 2 -6.05 -12.61 33.80
N GLN A 3 -5.54 -11.38 33.98
CA GLN A 3 -6.27 -10.17 33.64
C GLN A 3 -6.13 -9.89 32.15
N ILE A 4 -7.24 -9.95 31.39
CA ILE A 4 -7.27 -9.52 30.00
C ILE A 4 -7.64 -8.04 29.96
N SER A 5 -6.63 -7.21 29.72
CA SER A 5 -6.80 -5.76 29.54
C SER A 5 -7.40 -5.48 28.16
N VAL A 6 -8.29 -4.48 28.08
CA VAL A 6 -8.81 -3.93 26.82
C VAL A 6 -8.48 -2.45 26.78
N ALA A 7 -7.85 -2.02 25.69
CA ALA A 7 -7.50 -0.63 25.46
C ALA A 7 -8.60 0.11 24.71
N VAL A 8 -8.81 1.37 25.05
CA VAL A 8 -9.63 2.34 24.31
C VAL A 8 -8.79 3.58 24.11
N ALA A 9 -8.71 4.11 22.90
CA ALA A 9 -7.99 5.34 22.62
C ALA A 9 -8.95 6.53 22.51
N LEU A 10 -8.56 7.70 23.04
CA LEU A 10 -9.31 8.94 22.82
C LEU A 10 -8.36 10.12 22.59
N ALA A 11 -8.56 10.83 21.50
CA ALA A 11 -7.64 11.86 21.00
C ALA A 11 -8.14 13.29 21.28
N VAL A 12 -7.48 13.97 22.20
CA VAL A 12 -7.23 15.42 22.18
C VAL A 12 -5.83 15.62 22.75
N LEU A 13 -4.93 16.26 21.94
CA LEU A 13 -2.34 17.50 21.82
C LEU A 13 -1.87 18.66 20.82
N THR A 14 -1.61 19.86 21.36
CA THR A 14 -0.75 20.86 20.71
C THR A 14 0.62 20.28 20.38
N SER A 15 1.10 20.52 19.16
CA SER A 15 2.38 20.02 18.61
C SER A 15 3.60 20.11 19.54
N PHE A 16 4.50 19.11 19.50
CA PHE A 16 5.93 19.26 19.18
C PHE A 16 6.71 17.92 19.30
N GLY A 17 7.56 17.60 18.33
CA GLY A 17 8.78 16.79 18.52
C GLY A 17 8.76 15.26 18.28
N LEU A 18 9.14 14.87 17.05
CA LEU A 18 10.08 13.75 16.76
C LEU A 18 9.91 12.38 17.45
N TYR A 19 8.71 11.79 17.45
CA TYR A 19 8.52 10.34 17.39
C TYR A 19 7.29 9.99 16.56
N SER A 20 7.33 8.88 15.80
CA SER A 20 6.09 8.33 15.24
C SER A 20 5.24 7.81 16.39
N SER A 21 3.98 8.24 16.47
CA SER A 21 3.04 7.76 17.50
C SER A 21 2.75 6.26 17.32
N ILE A 22 2.85 5.76 16.08
CA ILE A 22 2.63 4.37 15.68
C ILE A 22 3.66 3.42 16.32
N ASP A 23 4.96 3.78 16.33
CA ASP A 23 5.98 2.93 16.97
C ASP A 23 5.73 2.79 18.48
N VAL A 24 5.33 3.87 19.15
CA VAL A 24 4.99 3.86 20.59
C VAL A 24 3.78 2.97 20.85
N ILE A 25 2.72 3.08 20.05
CA ILE A 25 1.53 2.21 20.13
C ILE A 25 1.92 0.73 19.94
N ARG A 26 2.81 0.44 18.98
CA ARG A 26 3.20 -0.94 18.64
C ARG A 26 4.02 -1.59 19.75
N GLU A 27 5.02 -0.89 20.30
CA GLU A 27 5.79 -1.44 21.42
C GLU A 27 4.95 -1.53 22.71
N PHE A 28 4.01 -0.61 22.92
CA PHE A 28 3.05 -0.67 24.02
C PHE A 28 2.16 -1.92 23.95
N PHE A 29 1.58 -2.24 22.78
CA PHE A 29 0.78 -3.46 22.61
C PHE A 29 1.59 -4.75 22.75
N LYS A 30 2.86 -4.79 22.28
CA LYS A 30 3.76 -5.92 22.56
C LYS A 30 3.91 -6.18 24.06
N CYS A 31 4.09 -5.12 24.86
CA CYS A 31 4.19 -5.26 26.33
C CYS A 31 2.89 -5.76 26.99
N ILE A 32 1.72 -5.55 26.40
CA ILE A 32 0.44 -6.05 26.93
C ILE A 32 0.19 -7.53 26.56
N TYR A 33 0.57 -7.96 25.36
CA TYR A 33 0.27 -9.31 24.87
C TYR A 33 1.36 -10.36 25.14
N HIS A 34 2.52 -9.99 25.67
CA HIS A 34 3.59 -10.94 25.99
C HIS A 34 3.38 -11.76 27.27
N THR A 35 2.49 -12.75 27.19
CA THR A 35 2.71 -14.05 27.85
C THR A 35 2.79 -15.12 26.77
N GLU A 36 3.94 -15.79 26.67
CA GLU A 36 4.25 -16.88 25.73
C GLU A 36 4.31 -16.51 24.23
N CYS A 37 5.42 -15.87 23.82
CA CYS A 37 6.00 -16.04 22.48
C CYS A 37 7.52 -15.81 22.45
N GLU A 38 8.26 -16.40 23.41
CA GLU A 38 9.69 -16.72 23.17
C GLU A 38 9.80 -17.96 22.26
N ASN A 39 9.38 -17.78 21.01
CA ASN A 39 9.81 -18.62 19.91
C ASN A 39 10.06 -17.70 18.74
N GLY A 40 11.31 -17.67 18.28
CA GLY A 40 11.68 -16.90 17.10
C GLY A 40 10.91 -17.44 15.90
N TYR A 41 9.92 -16.70 15.42
CA TYR A 41 9.37 -16.88 14.09
C TYR A 41 10.48 -16.57 13.08
N MET A 42 11.31 -17.58 12.80
CA MET A 42 11.97 -17.65 11.51
C MET A 42 10.86 -17.57 10.47
N LEU A 43 10.73 -16.40 9.84
CA LEU A 43 9.94 -16.20 8.64
C LEU A 43 10.45 -17.21 7.62
N SER A 44 9.78 -18.37 7.55
CA SER A 44 10.28 -19.48 6.74
C SER A 44 10.29 -19.00 5.31
N SER A 45 11.47 -18.87 4.72
CA SER A 45 11.71 -18.41 3.36
C SER A 45 11.24 -19.46 2.36
N ARG A 46 9.92 -19.68 2.37
CA ARG A 46 9.18 -20.46 1.39
C ARG A 46 9.26 -19.67 0.09
N SER A 47 10.28 -19.99 -0.70
CA SER A 47 10.30 -19.69 -2.13
C SER A 47 9.04 -20.29 -2.74
N VAL A 48 7.97 -19.50 -2.84
CA VAL A 48 6.66 -19.93 -3.34
C VAL A 48 6.86 -20.39 -4.78
N PRO A 49 6.60 -21.67 -5.11
CA PRO A 49 6.74 -22.12 -6.48
C PRO A 49 5.76 -21.36 -7.37
N ILE A 50 6.26 -20.77 -8.45
CA ILE A 50 5.41 -20.10 -9.45
C ILE A 50 4.33 -21.12 -9.88
N PRO A 51 3.03 -20.83 -9.69
CA PRO A 51 1.99 -21.85 -9.89
C PRO A 51 2.02 -22.40 -11.31
N ASN A 52 1.97 -23.73 -11.41
CA ASN A 52 2.08 -24.42 -12.69
C ASN A 52 0.71 -24.51 -13.41
N TYR A 53 0.21 -23.37 -13.87
CA TYR A 53 -0.96 -23.30 -14.74
C TYR A 53 -0.68 -23.97 -16.09
N SER A 54 -1.67 -24.66 -16.67
CA SER A 54 -1.51 -25.48 -17.87
C SER A 54 -0.97 -24.68 -19.06
N GLU A 55 0.23 -25.03 -19.52
CA GLU A 55 1.05 -24.24 -20.43
C GLU A 55 0.51 -24.25 -21.88
N THR A 56 -0.40 -23.33 -22.15
CA THR A 56 -0.88 -23.00 -23.50
C THR A 56 -0.19 -21.72 -23.97
N GLU A 57 1.07 -21.85 -24.40
CA GLU A 57 1.98 -20.76 -24.80
C GLU A 57 1.33 -19.64 -25.62
N CYS A 58 0.41 -20.01 -26.52
CA CYS A 58 -0.34 -19.09 -27.37
C CYS A 58 -1.05 -17.97 -26.59
N PHE A 59 -1.69 -18.26 -25.44
CA PHE A 59 -2.44 -17.25 -24.70
C PHE A 59 -1.54 -16.27 -23.94
N PHE A 60 -0.41 -16.73 -23.40
CA PHE A 60 0.58 -15.88 -22.74
C PHE A 60 1.18 -14.81 -23.68
N SER A 61 1.12 -15.02 -25.00
CA SER A 61 1.56 -14.04 -26.02
C SER A 61 0.61 -12.86 -26.22
N ARG A 62 -0.64 -12.93 -25.73
CA ARG A 62 -1.66 -11.89 -25.92
C ARG A 62 -1.29 -10.62 -25.16
N ASN A 63 -1.59 -9.47 -25.76
CA ASN A 63 -1.33 -8.16 -25.17
C ASN A 63 -2.54 -7.61 -24.40
N VAL A 64 -2.26 -6.90 -23.31
CA VAL A 64 -3.19 -5.97 -22.64
C VAL A 64 -2.59 -4.57 -22.70
N VAL A 65 -3.43 -3.55 -22.90
CA VAL A 65 -3.02 -2.15 -22.90
C VAL A 65 -3.60 -1.46 -21.67
N LEU A 66 -2.71 -0.92 -20.84
CA LEU A 66 -3.05 -0.10 -19.68
C LEU A 66 -2.91 1.38 -20.04
N TYR A 67 -3.76 2.22 -19.48
CA TYR A 67 -3.83 3.67 -19.69
C TYR A 67 -3.64 4.38 -18.36
N CYS A 68 -2.91 5.50 -18.35
CA CYS A 68 -2.64 6.30 -17.16
C CYS A 68 -3.42 7.61 -17.23
N ASP A 69 -4.34 7.78 -16.28
CA ASP A 69 -5.04 9.03 -16.00
C ASP A 69 -4.41 9.67 -14.75
N PHE A 70 -3.64 10.73 -14.95
CA PHE A 70 -2.95 11.47 -13.90
C PHE A 70 -3.49 12.91 -13.79
N LYS A 71 -3.57 13.42 -12.56
CA LYS A 71 -3.71 14.84 -12.24
C LYS A 71 -2.69 15.17 -11.15
N PRO A 72 -1.80 16.16 -11.36
CA PRO A 72 -0.85 16.57 -10.33
C PRO A 72 -1.55 17.15 -9.11
N LEU A 73 -0.83 17.18 -7.99
CA LEU A 73 -1.15 17.99 -6.82
C LEU A 73 -1.38 19.45 -7.25
N GLN A 74 -2.46 20.07 -6.76
CA GLN A 74 -2.91 21.38 -7.26
C GLN A 74 -2.65 22.54 -6.29
N GLU A 75 -2.66 22.28 -4.99
CA GLU A 75 -2.52 23.26 -3.92
C GLU A 75 -1.61 22.66 -2.83
N MET A 76 -0.72 23.47 -2.26
CA MET A 76 0.06 23.11 -1.06
C MET A 76 -0.74 23.54 0.17
N LEU A 77 -0.50 22.95 1.36
CA LEU A 77 -1.20 23.38 2.57
C LEU A 77 -0.81 24.78 3.05
N ASP A 78 0.30 25.33 2.56
CA ASP A 78 0.82 26.65 2.93
C ASP A 78 1.37 27.40 1.70
N ASP A 79 0.50 28.14 1.03
CA ASP A 79 0.83 29.06 -0.08
C ASP A 79 1.74 30.23 0.35
N SER A 80 2.06 30.40 1.65
CA SER A 80 2.93 31.48 2.13
C SER A 80 4.42 31.12 2.13
N LYS A 81 4.77 29.84 1.93
CA LYS A 81 6.16 29.40 1.74
C LYS A 81 6.66 29.84 0.36
N GLU A 82 7.79 30.55 0.31
CA GLU A 82 8.45 30.84 -0.96
C GLU A 82 8.82 29.52 -1.67
N VAL A 83 8.64 29.48 -3.00
CA VAL A 83 8.86 28.27 -3.80
C VAL A 83 10.35 27.95 -3.90
N SER A 84 10.82 27.16 -2.92
CA SER A 84 12.18 26.66 -2.80
C SER A 84 12.61 25.82 -4.01
N ILE A 85 13.88 25.88 -4.40
CA ILE A 85 14.40 25.14 -5.56
C ILE A 85 14.27 23.61 -5.39
N SER A 86 14.17 23.11 -4.16
CA SER A 86 13.90 21.69 -3.88
C SER A 86 12.54 21.21 -4.40
N MET A 87 11.57 22.10 -4.62
CA MET A 87 10.23 21.78 -5.18
C MET A 87 10.23 21.46 -6.69
N ASN A 88 11.37 21.60 -7.38
CA ASN A 88 11.42 21.52 -8.85
C ASN A 88 10.86 20.19 -9.40
N GLY A 89 11.16 19.04 -8.78
CA GLY A 89 10.63 17.74 -9.17
C GLY A 89 9.10 17.65 -9.05
N LEU A 90 8.50 18.19 -7.99
CA LEU A 90 7.05 18.24 -7.82
C LEU A 90 6.39 19.16 -8.87
N LEU A 91 6.93 20.36 -9.04
CA LEU A 91 6.35 21.38 -9.94
C LEU A 91 6.50 21.02 -11.42
N SER A 92 7.54 20.28 -11.80
CA SER A 92 7.72 19.80 -13.17
C SER A 92 6.90 18.55 -13.52
N TRP A 93 6.41 17.81 -12.52
CA TRP A 93 5.62 16.58 -12.71
C TRP A 93 4.15 16.85 -13.01
N GLN A 94 3.89 17.58 -14.09
CA GLN A 94 2.54 17.97 -14.54
C GLN A 94 1.82 16.89 -15.36
N ASN A 95 2.54 15.85 -15.81
CA ASN A 95 2.05 14.83 -16.73
C ASN A 95 2.60 13.45 -16.32
N PRO A 96 1.89 12.34 -16.64
CA PRO A 96 2.43 10.99 -16.43
C PRO A 96 3.61 10.73 -17.36
N HIS A 97 4.58 9.94 -16.90
CA HIS A 97 5.73 9.54 -17.71
C HIS A 97 5.32 8.75 -18.96
N GLU A 98 4.35 7.84 -18.86
CA GLU A 98 3.80 7.08 -19.98
C GLU A 98 2.27 7.06 -19.92
N ASN A 99 1.61 7.66 -20.92
CA ASN A 99 0.14 7.73 -21.00
C ASN A 99 -0.52 6.36 -21.22
N ASN A 100 0.21 5.40 -21.81
CA ASN A 100 -0.25 4.02 -21.98
C ASN A 100 0.94 3.06 -22.14
N ILE A 101 0.79 1.81 -21.71
CA ILE A 101 1.79 0.75 -21.93
C ILE A 101 1.12 -0.53 -22.41
N THR A 102 1.87 -1.32 -23.19
CA THR A 102 1.46 -2.67 -23.59
C THR A 102 2.25 -3.71 -22.79
N LEU A 103 1.52 -4.57 -22.07
CA LEU A 103 2.04 -5.73 -21.34
C LEU A 103 1.53 -7.01 -22.01
N LYS A 104 2.22 -8.14 -21.84
CA LYS A 104 1.63 -9.45 -22.15
C LYS A 104 0.74 -9.88 -20.99
N ILE A 105 -0.30 -10.66 -21.25
CA ILE A 105 -1.11 -11.26 -20.18
C ILE A 105 -0.28 -12.23 -19.34
N GLY A 106 0.72 -12.89 -19.95
CA GLY A 106 1.69 -13.70 -19.21
C GLY A 106 2.55 -12.91 -18.21
N ASP A 107 2.74 -11.60 -18.40
CA ASP A 107 3.45 -10.74 -17.45
C ASP A 107 2.72 -10.69 -16.10
N PHE A 108 1.41 -10.99 -16.05
CA PHE A 108 0.61 -10.98 -14.82
C PHE A 108 0.68 -12.28 -14.01
N ARG A 109 1.29 -13.37 -14.54
CA ARG A 109 1.40 -14.67 -13.84
C ARG A 109 2.02 -14.57 -12.43
N PRO A 110 3.02 -13.71 -12.15
CA PRO A 110 3.58 -13.53 -10.80
C PRO A 110 2.66 -12.80 -9.81
N LEU A 111 1.58 -12.15 -10.28
CA LEU A 111 0.62 -11.42 -9.44
C LEU A 111 -0.54 -12.32 -8.96
N LEU A 112 -0.53 -13.61 -9.30
CA LEU A 112 -1.62 -14.54 -9.01
C LEU A 112 -1.43 -15.27 -7.68
N PRO A 113 -2.52 -15.73 -7.04
CA PRO A 113 -2.43 -16.49 -5.81
C PRO A 113 -1.73 -17.85 -6.03
N PRO A 114 -1.15 -18.43 -4.96
CA PRO A 114 -0.67 -19.81 -4.95
C PRO A 114 -1.72 -20.84 -5.45
N ALA A 115 -1.24 -21.94 -6.05
CA ALA A 115 -2.11 -23.01 -6.52
C ALA A 115 -2.97 -23.58 -5.37
N GLY A 116 -4.29 -23.62 -5.58
CA GLY A 116 -5.24 -24.13 -4.59
C GLY A 116 -5.71 -23.10 -3.54
N ALA A 117 -5.33 -21.83 -3.68
CA ALA A 117 -5.93 -20.75 -2.89
C ALA A 117 -7.45 -20.72 -3.01
N ARG A 118 -8.12 -20.39 -1.90
CA ARG A 118 -9.57 -20.21 -1.80
C ARG A 118 -9.90 -18.72 -1.73
N VAL A 119 -11.17 -18.38 -1.92
CA VAL A 119 -11.65 -17.04 -1.64
C VAL A 119 -11.35 -16.63 -0.19
N GLY A 120 -10.96 -15.36 -0.01
CA GLY A 120 -10.45 -14.82 1.26
C GLY A 120 -8.99 -15.14 1.56
N TYR A 121 -8.29 -15.92 0.74
CA TYR A 121 -6.86 -16.18 0.92
C TYR A 121 -6.02 -14.93 0.58
N ILE A 122 -5.16 -14.53 1.52
CA ILE A 122 -4.25 -13.39 1.45
C ILE A 122 -2.83 -13.87 1.06
N TRP A 123 -2.11 -13.10 0.25
CA TRP A 123 -0.69 -13.33 -0.03
C TRP A 123 0.07 -12.04 -0.37
N ASN A 124 1.39 -12.07 -0.18
CA ASN A 124 2.28 -11.02 -0.67
C ASN A 124 2.54 -11.23 -2.17
N MET A 125 2.16 -10.25 -3.00
CA MET A 125 2.70 -10.11 -4.36
C MET A 125 4.15 -9.61 -4.32
N VAL A 126 4.43 -8.68 -3.40
CA VAL A 126 5.78 -8.15 -3.17
C VAL A 126 6.04 -8.21 -1.67
N GLU A 127 6.97 -9.08 -1.27
CA GLU A 127 7.37 -9.25 0.13
C GLU A 127 7.92 -7.93 0.72
N PRO A 128 7.58 -7.58 1.97
CA PRO A 128 8.17 -6.43 2.65
C PRO A 128 9.64 -6.70 2.99
N VAL A 129 10.54 -5.78 2.64
CA VAL A 129 11.96 -5.89 3.02
C VAL A 129 12.15 -5.43 4.47
N ASN A 130 12.69 -6.34 5.29
CA ASN A 130 13.12 -6.05 6.66
C ASN A 130 14.45 -5.27 6.64
N TYR A 131 14.39 -3.95 6.49
CA TYR A 131 15.56 -3.04 6.54
C TYR A 131 16.21 -2.89 7.93
N LEU A 132 16.19 -3.94 8.77
CA LEU A 132 16.98 -3.99 10.02
C LEU A 132 18.50 -4.12 9.74
N GLU A 133 18.89 -4.43 8.51
CA GLU A 133 20.28 -4.65 8.08
C GLU A 133 20.91 -3.45 7.33
N THR A 134 20.18 -2.35 7.13
CA THR A 134 20.70 -1.10 6.51
C THR A 134 20.39 0.10 7.38
N SER A 135 21.34 1.03 7.55
CA SER A 135 21.08 2.30 8.24
C SER A 135 19.98 3.10 7.54
N LYS A 136 19.16 3.83 8.33
CA LYS A 136 18.12 4.72 7.80
C LYS A 136 18.71 5.81 6.89
N ASP A 137 19.93 6.24 7.18
CA ASP A 137 20.64 7.30 6.46
C ASP A 137 20.95 6.89 5.00
N ASP A 138 21.24 5.60 4.76
CA ASP A 138 21.45 5.05 3.41
C ASP A 138 20.14 4.90 2.62
N LEU A 139 18.98 4.90 3.27
CA LEU A 139 17.66 4.97 2.62
C LEU A 139 17.32 6.42 2.22
N SER A 140 17.56 7.37 3.12
CA SER A 140 17.25 8.80 2.95
C SER A 140 18.24 9.59 2.06
N MET A 141 19.08 8.93 1.27
CA MET A 141 19.90 9.61 0.23
C MET A 141 19.78 8.95 -1.16
N ARG A 142 18.81 8.04 -1.35
CA ARG A 142 18.64 7.30 -2.61
C ARG A 142 17.84 8.09 -3.64
N PHE A 143 18.47 8.37 -4.79
CA PHE A 143 17.81 8.91 -5.98
C PHE A 143 17.11 7.84 -6.85
N MET A 144 17.52 6.58 -6.74
CA MET A 144 17.05 5.45 -7.55
C MET A 144 16.97 4.17 -6.71
N ASP A 145 15.94 3.37 -6.91
CA ASP A 145 15.85 1.99 -6.39
C ASP A 145 16.66 1.02 -7.28
N LYS A 146 17.00 -0.17 -6.75
CA LYS A 146 17.60 -1.26 -7.52
C LYS A 146 16.55 -1.81 -8.49
N LYS A 147 16.83 -1.78 -9.80
CA LYS A 147 15.90 -2.31 -10.81
C LYS A 147 15.50 -3.76 -10.48
N PRO A 148 14.20 -4.08 -10.39
CA PRO A 148 13.73 -5.39 -9.95
C PRO A 148 14.07 -6.50 -10.98
N GLN A 149 14.25 -7.72 -10.47
CA GLN A 149 14.50 -8.90 -11.31
C GLN A 149 13.33 -9.13 -12.29
N SER A 150 13.65 -9.20 -13.59
CA SER A 150 12.65 -9.43 -14.64
C SER A 150 11.86 -10.73 -14.41
N GLY A 151 10.54 -10.67 -14.62
CA GLY A 151 9.63 -11.81 -14.40
C GLY A 151 9.15 -11.96 -12.95
N SER A 152 9.55 -11.08 -12.03
CA SER A 152 8.98 -10.97 -10.69
C SER A 152 7.73 -10.08 -10.68
N ALA A 153 6.83 -10.30 -9.71
CA ALA A 153 5.71 -9.39 -9.42
C ALA A 153 6.18 -7.94 -9.22
N THR A 154 7.28 -7.74 -8.51
CA THR A 154 7.94 -6.44 -8.32
C THR A 154 8.29 -5.78 -9.65
N SER A 155 8.78 -6.52 -10.64
CA SER A 155 9.10 -5.97 -11.97
C SER A 155 7.87 -5.57 -12.79
N VAL A 156 6.73 -6.25 -12.57
CA VAL A 156 5.45 -5.96 -13.23
C VAL A 156 4.84 -4.70 -12.62
N LEU A 157 4.73 -4.64 -11.29
CA LEU A 157 4.21 -3.49 -10.56
C LEU A 157 5.09 -2.25 -10.73
N TYR A 158 6.43 -2.40 -10.71
CA TYR A 158 7.37 -1.33 -11.04
C TYR A 158 7.11 -0.77 -12.45
N ARG A 159 6.95 -1.64 -13.46
CA ARG A 159 6.68 -1.22 -14.85
C ARG A 159 5.31 -0.54 -15.01
N ILE A 160 4.33 -0.92 -14.20
CA ILE A 160 3.01 -0.28 -14.14
C ILE A 160 3.12 1.09 -13.46
N LEU A 161 3.64 1.17 -12.24
CA LEU A 161 3.79 2.44 -11.49
C LEU A 161 4.73 3.44 -12.19
N SER A 162 5.70 2.95 -12.97
CA SER A 162 6.58 3.79 -13.81
C SER A 162 5.81 4.62 -14.85
N MET A 163 4.54 4.29 -15.14
CA MET A 163 3.66 5.13 -15.96
C MET A 163 3.41 6.51 -15.34
N PHE A 164 3.39 6.61 -14.01
CA PHE A 164 3.26 7.89 -13.32
C PHE A 164 4.59 8.66 -13.36
N HIS A 165 5.67 8.06 -12.85
CA HIS A 165 7.01 8.65 -12.86
C HIS A 165 8.11 7.57 -12.95
N LYS A 166 9.20 7.85 -13.68
CA LYS A 166 10.35 6.96 -13.93
C LYS A 166 11.06 6.43 -12.67
N ASN A 167 11.09 7.22 -11.59
CA ASN A 167 11.86 6.92 -10.38
C ASN A 167 10.92 6.34 -9.31
N VAL A 168 10.52 5.07 -9.46
CA VAL A 168 9.67 4.34 -8.49
C VAL A 168 10.52 3.53 -7.52
N PHE A 169 10.16 3.57 -6.24
CA PHE A 169 10.67 2.71 -5.17
C PHE A 169 9.57 1.71 -4.78
N MET A 170 9.82 0.42 -5.00
CA MET A 170 8.87 -0.65 -4.64
C MET A 170 8.96 -1.08 -3.17
N GLN A 171 9.96 -0.55 -2.46
CA GLN A 171 10.13 -0.68 -1.02
C GLN A 171 10.29 0.74 -0.47
N THR A 172 9.22 1.27 0.11
CA THR A 172 9.17 2.61 0.71
C THR A 172 10.18 2.72 1.86
N ARG A 173 10.74 3.92 2.08
CA ARG A 173 11.73 4.13 3.15
C ARG A 173 11.16 3.78 4.53
N PHE A 174 9.88 4.09 4.76
CA PHE A 174 9.15 3.72 5.98
C PHE A 174 8.18 2.55 5.76
N SER A 175 7.75 1.94 6.87
CA SER A 175 6.72 0.90 6.88
C SER A 175 5.32 1.55 6.83
N PRO A 176 4.28 0.87 6.32
CA PRO A 176 4.27 -0.50 5.77
C PRO A 176 4.97 -0.60 4.41
N ARG A 177 5.29 -1.81 3.94
CA ARG A 177 6.04 -2.03 2.68
C ARG A 177 5.44 -3.15 1.84
N GLY A 178 5.79 -3.17 0.56
CA GLY A 178 5.46 -4.26 -0.35
C GLY A 178 4.05 -4.17 -0.95
N THR A 179 3.45 -5.33 -1.23
CA THR A 179 2.14 -5.42 -1.87
C THR A 179 1.42 -6.68 -1.43
N VAL A 180 0.27 -6.51 -0.77
CA VAL A 180 -0.60 -7.58 -0.29
C VAL A 180 -1.81 -7.71 -1.21
N ALA A 181 -2.24 -8.93 -1.50
CA ALA A 181 -3.41 -9.24 -2.33
C ALA A 181 -4.33 -10.28 -1.67
N VAL A 182 -5.61 -10.28 -2.05
CA VAL A 182 -6.63 -11.22 -1.60
C VAL A 182 -7.49 -11.69 -2.79
N LEU A 183 -7.86 -12.97 -2.78
CA LEU A 183 -8.73 -13.58 -3.78
C LEU A 183 -10.18 -13.28 -3.39
N ARG A 184 -10.78 -12.24 -3.97
CA ARG A 184 -12.14 -11.78 -3.63
C ARG A 184 -13.21 -12.73 -4.15
N ALA A 185 -13.05 -13.24 -5.37
CA ALA A 185 -14.01 -14.18 -5.96
C ALA A 185 -13.38 -15.11 -7.01
N GLN A 186 -14.04 -16.24 -7.26
CA GLN A 186 -13.71 -17.10 -8.39
C GLN A 186 -14.90 -17.89 -8.93
N ASN A 187 -14.80 -18.30 -10.19
CA ASN A 187 -15.65 -19.35 -10.79
C ASN A 187 -14.79 -20.31 -11.60
N SER A 188 -15.39 -21.09 -12.50
CA SER A 188 -14.66 -22.04 -13.36
C SER A 188 -13.72 -21.37 -14.37
N ALA A 189 -13.95 -20.11 -14.75
CA ALA A 189 -13.23 -19.43 -15.83
C ALA A 189 -12.41 -18.22 -15.36
N PHE A 190 -12.76 -17.58 -14.25
CA PHE A 190 -12.15 -16.30 -13.80
C PHE A 190 -11.74 -16.31 -12.33
N MET A 191 -10.80 -15.42 -12.01
CA MET A 191 -10.41 -14.99 -10.66
C MET A 191 -10.53 -13.47 -10.57
N ASP A 192 -11.01 -12.99 -9.42
CA ASP A 192 -11.17 -11.59 -9.05
C ASP A 192 -10.25 -11.31 -7.86
N ILE A 193 -9.25 -10.45 -8.08
CA ILE A 193 -8.14 -10.21 -7.17
C ILE A 193 -8.10 -8.72 -6.81
N VAL A 194 -8.13 -8.43 -5.51
CA VAL A 194 -8.03 -7.08 -4.94
C VAL A 194 -6.71 -7.00 -4.17
N PHE A 195 -6.01 -5.86 -4.21
CA PHE A 195 -4.68 -5.70 -3.61
C PHE A 195 -4.42 -4.28 -3.12
N ARG A 196 -3.49 -4.13 -2.17
CA ARG A 196 -2.91 -2.83 -1.78
C ARG A 196 -1.42 -2.83 -2.08
N CYS A 197 -0.96 -1.81 -2.79
CA CYS A 197 0.44 -1.63 -3.18
C CYS A 197 0.98 -0.35 -2.55
N HIS A 198 2.06 -0.43 -1.76
CA HIS A 198 2.75 0.76 -1.27
C HIS A 198 4.00 1.00 -2.11
N ALA A 199 4.19 2.25 -2.57
CA ALA A 199 5.32 2.65 -3.40
C ALA A 199 5.56 4.16 -3.25
N GLU A 200 6.82 4.55 -3.37
CA GLU A 200 7.30 5.92 -3.23
C GLU A 200 7.94 6.38 -4.55
N PHE A 201 7.87 7.68 -4.84
CA PHE A 201 8.44 8.27 -6.04
C PHE A 201 9.49 9.32 -5.67
N GLN A 202 10.66 9.25 -6.30
CA GLN A 202 11.75 10.20 -6.06
C GLN A 202 11.81 11.23 -7.20
N LEU A 203 11.26 12.42 -6.96
CA LEU A 203 10.98 13.40 -8.00
C LEU A 203 12.22 14.17 -8.43
N ASN A 204 13.12 14.48 -7.49
CA ASN A 204 14.37 15.17 -7.79
C ASN A 204 15.44 14.21 -8.34
N ASN A 205 16.45 14.81 -8.97
CA ASN A 205 17.63 14.13 -9.50
C ASN A 205 18.84 15.06 -9.25
N PRO A 206 20.07 14.55 -9.08
CA PRO A 206 21.24 15.40 -8.86
C PRO A 206 21.41 16.44 -9.99
N PRO A 207 21.81 17.70 -9.67
CA PRO A 207 22.39 18.16 -8.41
C PRO A 207 21.38 18.59 -7.33
N LEU A 208 20.07 18.52 -7.57
CA LEU A 208 19.07 18.79 -6.53
C LEU A 208 19.11 17.72 -5.44
N LEU A 209 18.81 18.11 -4.20
CA LEU A 209 18.66 17.16 -3.10
C LEU A 209 17.39 16.29 -3.30
N PRO A 210 17.32 15.10 -2.70
CA PRO A 210 16.17 14.21 -2.84
C PRO A 210 14.84 14.87 -2.44
N PHE A 211 13.77 14.52 -3.16
CA PHE A 211 12.38 14.83 -2.85
C PHE A 211 11.56 13.55 -3.04
N TRP A 212 11.05 12.98 -1.95
CA TRP A 212 10.20 11.79 -1.98
C TRP A 212 8.73 12.20 -1.93
N PHE A 213 7.92 11.46 -2.67
CA PHE A 213 6.49 11.62 -2.79
C PHE A 213 5.87 10.23 -2.60
N THR A 214 5.16 10.04 -1.49
CA THR A 214 4.65 8.74 -1.03
C THR A 214 3.14 8.79 -1.00
N PRO A 215 2.45 8.40 -2.09
CA PRO A 215 1.00 8.32 -2.09
C PRO A 215 0.51 7.26 -1.12
N SER A 216 -0.64 7.54 -0.53
CA SER A 216 -1.48 6.56 0.12
C SER A 216 -1.57 5.26 -0.69
N GLN A 217 -1.46 4.13 0.00
CA GLN A 217 -1.37 2.80 -0.62
C GLN A 217 -2.40 2.61 -1.73
N PHE A 218 -1.91 2.41 -2.96
CA PHE A 218 -2.75 2.24 -4.14
C PHE A 218 -3.73 1.09 -3.94
N GLN A 219 -5.00 1.34 -4.20
CA GLN A 219 -6.06 0.35 -4.31
C GLN A 219 -5.99 -0.29 -5.69
N GLY A 220 -5.65 -1.58 -5.72
CA GLY A 220 -5.55 -2.40 -6.92
C GLY A 220 -6.69 -3.40 -7.00
N HIS A 221 -7.19 -3.64 -8.21
CA HIS A 221 -8.22 -4.64 -8.50
C HIS A 221 -8.09 -5.10 -9.96
N PHE A 222 -8.01 -6.42 -10.19
CA PHE A 222 -8.03 -6.99 -11.52
C PHE A 222 -8.78 -8.32 -11.60
N ILE A 223 -9.39 -8.57 -12.76
CA ILE A 223 -10.13 -9.80 -13.05
C ILE A 223 -9.48 -10.46 -14.26
N ILE A 224 -9.04 -11.70 -14.10
CA ILE A 224 -8.25 -12.44 -15.10
C ILE A 224 -8.86 -13.82 -15.37
N ALA A 225 -8.80 -14.25 -16.63
CA ALA A 225 -9.18 -15.61 -17.00
C ALA A 225 -8.15 -16.64 -16.52
N LYS A 226 -8.60 -17.76 -15.95
CA LYS A 226 -7.76 -18.84 -15.44
C LYS A 226 -6.92 -19.55 -16.52
N ASP A 227 -7.27 -19.35 -17.79
CA ASP A 227 -6.56 -19.82 -18.99
C ASP A 227 -5.61 -18.76 -19.60
N PHE A 228 -5.44 -17.60 -18.95
CA PHE A 228 -4.68 -16.44 -19.43
C PHE A 228 -5.15 -15.88 -20.79
N SER A 229 -6.35 -16.23 -21.26
CA SER A 229 -6.85 -15.79 -22.56
C SER A 229 -7.19 -14.30 -22.62
N LYS A 230 -7.49 -13.67 -21.47
CA LYS A 230 -7.88 -12.25 -21.33
C LYS A 230 -7.79 -11.77 -19.87
N ILE A 231 -7.47 -10.49 -19.70
CA ILE A 231 -7.79 -9.70 -18.51
C ILE A 231 -9.08 -8.94 -18.81
N LEU A 232 -10.08 -9.02 -17.92
CA LEU A 232 -11.40 -8.38 -18.09
C LEU A 232 -11.46 -6.98 -17.46
N ASN A 233 -10.70 -6.77 -16.40
CA ASN A 233 -10.50 -5.48 -15.75
C ASN A 233 -9.09 -5.45 -15.16
N PHE A 234 -8.41 -4.32 -15.25
CA PHE A 234 -7.33 -3.95 -14.34
C PHE A 234 -7.54 -2.48 -13.96
N SER A 235 -7.39 -2.18 -12.68
CA SER A 235 -7.44 -0.83 -12.12
C SER A 235 -6.48 -0.74 -10.94
N LEU A 236 -5.68 0.32 -10.89
CA LEU A 236 -4.78 0.67 -9.79
C LEU A 236 -4.91 2.17 -9.54
N THR A 237 -5.39 2.58 -8.36
CA THR A 237 -5.63 4.00 -8.05
C THR A 237 -5.11 4.39 -6.68
N VAL A 238 -4.57 5.59 -6.54
CA VAL A 238 -4.50 6.24 -5.22
C VAL A 238 -5.94 6.53 -4.76
N PRO A 239 -6.32 6.20 -3.52
CA PRO A 239 -7.65 6.54 -2.99
C PRO A 239 -7.80 8.06 -2.82
N THR A 240 -9.01 8.57 -3.08
CA THR A 240 -9.33 10.01 -3.00
C THR A 240 -10.54 10.28 -2.09
N ASN A 241 -10.84 9.36 -1.17
CA ASN A 241 -11.97 9.46 -0.24
C ASN A 241 -11.60 10.15 1.09
N ARG A 242 -10.33 10.52 1.27
CA ARG A 242 -9.83 11.42 2.31
C ARG A 242 -9.24 12.68 1.69
N LYS A 243 -9.10 13.74 2.48
CA LYS A 243 -8.53 15.03 2.06
C LYS A 243 -7.01 15.03 1.93
N LEU A 244 -6.33 14.07 2.56
CA LEU A 244 -4.88 13.96 2.58
C LEU A 244 -4.55 12.51 2.18
N ASN A 245 -3.83 12.36 1.07
CA ASN A 245 -3.61 11.06 0.43
C ASN A 245 -2.20 10.93 -0.20
N VAL A 246 -1.30 11.86 0.11
CA VAL A 246 0.14 11.78 -0.16
C VAL A 246 0.92 12.45 0.96
N ASP A 247 1.99 11.79 1.38
CA ASP A 247 3.07 12.36 2.19
C ASP A 247 4.24 12.77 1.28
N MET A 248 4.95 13.84 1.62
CA MET A 248 6.07 14.37 0.86
C MET A 248 7.19 14.81 1.79
N GLU A 249 8.41 14.38 1.48
CA GLU A 249 9.60 14.72 2.27
C GLU A 249 10.73 15.22 1.36
N TRP A 250 11.51 16.20 1.81
CA TRP A 250 12.70 16.68 1.08
C TRP A 250 13.70 17.39 1.98
N PHE A 251 14.92 17.57 1.46
CA PHE A 251 15.91 18.44 2.08
C PHE A 251 15.97 19.80 1.38
N GLU A 252 16.06 20.88 2.16
CA GLU A 252 16.46 22.20 1.63
C GLU A 252 17.98 22.32 1.54
N LYS A 253 18.71 21.79 2.54
CA LYS A 253 20.18 21.75 2.60
C LYS A 253 20.62 20.41 3.21
N LEU A 254 21.88 20.03 3.02
CA LEU A 254 22.41 18.72 3.44
C LEU A 254 22.54 18.55 4.96
N ASP A 255 22.73 19.64 5.68
CA ASP A 255 23.00 19.67 7.12
C ASP A 255 21.77 20.11 7.95
N GLU A 256 20.58 20.04 7.37
CA GLU A 256 19.30 20.44 7.98
C GLU A 256 18.32 19.26 8.08
N ASP A 257 17.39 19.34 9.03
CA ASP A 257 16.32 18.35 9.15
C ASP A 257 15.47 18.27 7.87
N MET A 258 14.97 17.07 7.56
CA MET A 258 14.10 16.84 6.42
C MET A 258 12.76 17.54 6.64
N VAL A 259 12.34 18.35 5.66
CA VAL A 259 11.01 18.98 5.67
C VAL A 259 9.99 17.93 5.25
N VAL A 260 8.88 17.85 6.00
CA VAL A 260 7.76 16.93 5.77
C VAL A 260 6.50 17.76 5.51
N GLU A 261 5.72 17.41 4.49
CA GLU A 261 4.48 18.09 4.11
C GLU A 261 3.45 17.08 3.58
N ILE A 262 2.22 17.19 4.07
CA ILE A 262 1.12 16.27 3.77
C ILE A 262 0.12 16.96 2.83
N SER A 263 -0.36 16.31 1.78
CA SER A 263 -1.25 16.96 0.79
C SER A 263 -2.16 16.00 0.03
N PHE A 264 -2.75 16.48 -1.06
CA PHE A 264 -3.75 15.81 -1.88
C PHE A 264 -3.35 15.73 -3.36
N VAL A 265 -3.23 14.50 -3.88
CA VAL A 265 -3.15 14.23 -5.32
C VAL A 265 -4.55 13.85 -5.85
N PRO A 266 -5.19 14.66 -6.73
CA PRO A 266 -6.58 14.46 -7.11
C PRO A 266 -6.84 13.24 -8.00
N LYS A 267 -5.82 12.73 -8.71
CA LYS A 267 -5.95 11.50 -9.51
C LYS A 267 -4.58 10.88 -9.84
N MET A 268 -4.39 9.64 -9.42
CA MET A 268 -3.35 8.76 -9.97
C MET A 268 -4.01 7.41 -10.25
N LEU A 269 -4.48 7.20 -11.48
CA LEU A 269 -5.22 6.00 -11.90
C LEU A 269 -4.51 5.34 -13.10
N ILE A 270 -4.25 4.04 -13.03
CA ILE A 270 -3.91 3.20 -14.18
C ILE A 270 -5.04 2.18 -14.40
N HIS A 271 -5.52 2.02 -15.63
CA HIS A 271 -6.66 1.13 -15.90
C HIS A 271 -6.67 0.51 -17.31
N THR A 272 -7.46 -0.55 -17.49
CA THR A 272 -7.89 -1.03 -18.82
C THR A 272 -9.02 -0.18 -19.38
N LYS A 273 -9.05 0.02 -20.71
CA LYS A 273 -10.14 0.73 -21.41
C LYS A 273 -11.51 0.05 -21.31
N ALA A 274 -11.54 -1.27 -21.13
CA ALA A 274 -12.77 -2.02 -20.94
C ALA A 274 -13.04 -2.20 -19.45
N THR A 275 -14.15 -1.63 -18.98
CA THR A 275 -14.76 -1.98 -17.70
C THR A 275 -15.87 -2.98 -18.00
N VAL A 276 -15.59 -4.29 -17.85
CA VAL A 276 -16.66 -5.30 -17.91
C VAL A 276 -17.60 -5.07 -16.72
N ASN A 277 -18.92 -5.04 -16.95
CA ASN A 277 -19.86 -4.87 -15.84
C ASN A 277 -19.84 -6.13 -14.95
N GLN A 278 -19.21 -5.99 -13.79
CA GLN A 278 -18.98 -7.05 -12.80
C GLN A 278 -20.28 -7.60 -12.21
N GLN A 279 -21.36 -6.80 -12.20
CA GLN A 279 -22.69 -7.20 -11.71
C GLN A 279 -23.30 -8.38 -12.48
N ASN A 280 -22.77 -8.69 -13.67
CA ASN A 280 -23.23 -9.81 -14.51
C ASN A 280 -22.33 -11.05 -14.43
N MET A 281 -21.34 -11.09 -13.53
CA MET A 281 -20.52 -12.29 -13.32
C MET A 281 -21.10 -13.16 -12.21
N ASN A 282 -21.51 -14.38 -12.57
CA ASN A 282 -21.86 -15.39 -11.59
C ASN A 282 -20.56 -15.97 -10.99
N TRP A 283 -20.33 -15.71 -9.71
CA TRP A 283 -19.22 -16.30 -8.94
C TRP A 283 -19.66 -17.62 -8.31
N ASN A 284 -18.73 -18.57 -8.16
CA ASN A 284 -18.97 -19.82 -7.43
C ASN A 284 -18.67 -19.64 -5.93
N GLU A 285 -17.67 -18.82 -5.64
CA GLU A 285 -17.21 -18.39 -4.32
C GLU A 285 -16.94 -16.89 -4.41
N GLU A 286 -17.41 -16.09 -3.44
CA GLU A 286 -17.00 -14.70 -3.28
C GLU A 286 -17.12 -14.18 -1.84
N ILE A 287 -16.31 -13.19 -1.51
CA ILE A 287 -16.46 -12.29 -0.34
C ILE A 287 -16.84 -10.89 -0.79
N ALA A 288 -17.40 -10.08 0.11
CA ALA A 288 -17.77 -8.70 -0.22
C ALA A 288 -16.53 -7.86 -0.56
N MET A 289 -16.65 -6.88 -1.48
CA MET A 289 -15.55 -5.96 -1.79
C MET A 289 -15.04 -5.22 -0.54
N GLN A 290 -15.96 -4.86 0.38
CA GLN A 290 -15.60 -4.22 1.64
C GLN A 290 -14.86 -5.18 2.60
N GLU A 291 -15.20 -6.47 2.60
CA GLU A 291 -14.53 -7.50 3.40
C GLU A 291 -13.10 -7.73 2.89
N ALA A 292 -12.93 -7.82 1.56
CA ALA A 292 -11.59 -7.84 0.94
C ALA A 292 -10.75 -6.60 1.29
N HIS A 293 -11.35 -5.40 1.32
CA HIS A 293 -10.64 -4.19 1.77
C HIS A 293 -10.22 -4.26 3.25
N VAL A 294 -11.09 -4.78 4.14
CA VAL A 294 -10.75 -4.93 5.57
C VAL A 294 -9.58 -5.91 5.75
N LEU A 295 -9.62 -7.08 5.10
CA LEU A 295 -8.53 -8.07 5.15
C LEU A 295 -7.18 -7.47 4.71
N LEU A 296 -7.18 -6.71 3.60
CA LEU A 296 -5.97 -6.05 3.10
C LEU A 296 -5.47 -4.92 4.01
N GLU A 297 -6.38 -4.17 4.65
CA GLU A 297 -5.98 -3.10 5.58
C GLU A 297 -5.49 -3.65 6.93
N GLN A 298 -5.96 -4.81 7.37
CA GLN A 298 -5.44 -5.47 8.58
C GLN A 298 -4.04 -6.05 8.35
N GLU A 299 -3.79 -6.74 7.23
CA GLU A 299 -2.46 -7.27 6.89
C GLU A 299 -1.42 -6.13 6.71
N MET A 300 -1.78 -5.04 6.03
CA MET A 300 -0.88 -3.89 5.83
C MET A 300 -0.74 -3.01 7.09
N PHE A 301 -1.73 -2.98 7.97
CA PHE A 301 -1.72 -2.18 9.20
C PHE A 301 -2.25 -3.01 10.40
N PRO A 302 -1.42 -3.84 11.06
CA PRO A 302 -1.89 -4.73 12.14
C PRO A 302 -2.57 -4.02 13.32
N PHE A 303 -2.36 -2.71 13.51
CA PHE A 303 -3.12 -1.95 14.51
C PHE A 303 -4.63 -1.82 14.18
N LYS A 304 -5.05 -2.07 12.93
CA LYS A 304 -6.47 -2.16 12.52
C LYS A 304 -7.14 -3.49 12.88
N GLU A 305 -6.45 -4.39 13.56
CA GLU A 305 -7.09 -5.45 14.35
C GLU A 305 -7.82 -4.89 15.58
N VAL A 306 -7.40 -3.71 16.09
CA VAL A 306 -8.06 -3.04 17.21
C VAL A 306 -9.38 -2.43 16.73
N VAL A 307 -10.49 -2.84 17.36
CA VAL A 307 -11.81 -2.28 17.09
C VAL A 307 -11.92 -0.88 17.68
N TYR A 308 -12.12 0.12 16.82
CA TYR A 308 -12.39 1.50 17.21
C TYR A 308 -13.89 1.70 17.44
N SER A 309 -14.29 1.91 18.69
CA SER A 309 -15.66 2.26 19.08
C SER A 309 -15.73 3.69 19.65
N PRO A 310 -16.84 4.43 19.44
CA PRO A 310 -17.13 5.64 20.20
C PRO A 310 -17.05 5.39 21.70
N ILE A 311 -16.49 6.33 22.47
CA ILE A 311 -16.21 6.13 23.91
C ILE A 311 -17.47 5.77 24.72
N THR A 312 -18.64 6.29 24.35
CA THR A 312 -19.93 5.96 24.98
C THR A 312 -20.33 4.50 24.78
N GLU A 313 -20.04 3.92 23.62
CA GLU A 313 -20.30 2.51 23.31
C GLU A 313 -19.26 1.62 24.00
N ALA A 314 -17.98 2.00 23.93
CA ALA A 314 -16.89 1.30 24.59
C ALA A 314 -17.08 1.23 26.12
N LEU A 315 -17.48 2.32 26.77
CA LEU A 315 -17.79 2.34 28.20
C LEU A 315 -18.97 1.41 28.55
N THR A 316 -20.03 1.44 27.76
CA THR A 316 -21.21 0.57 27.95
C THR A 316 -20.83 -0.92 27.89
N GLU A 317 -20.00 -1.30 26.91
CA GLU A 317 -19.56 -2.69 26.77
C GLU A 317 -18.52 -3.10 27.83
N LEU A 318 -17.68 -2.17 28.29
CA LEU A 318 -16.76 -2.41 29.41
C LEU A 318 -17.50 -2.63 30.75
N GLU A 319 -18.57 -1.90 31.03
CA GLU A 319 -19.45 -2.14 32.18
C GLU A 319 -20.11 -3.53 32.11
N HIS A 320 -20.64 -3.90 30.94
CA HIS A 320 -21.26 -5.20 30.70
C HIS A 320 -20.25 -6.36 30.85
N GLN A 321 -19.06 -6.23 30.27
CA GLN A 321 -17.97 -7.22 30.37
C GLN A 321 -17.21 -7.18 31.72
N LYS A 322 -17.50 -6.21 32.59
CA LYS A 322 -16.82 -5.99 33.88
C LYS A 322 -15.29 -5.85 33.76
N LYS A 323 -14.84 -5.17 32.71
CA LYS A 323 -13.41 -4.96 32.41
C LYS A 323 -12.94 -3.58 32.88
N LEU A 324 -11.63 -3.48 33.14
CA LEU A 324 -10.98 -2.19 33.42
C LEU A 324 -10.70 -1.46 32.10
N LEU A 325 -11.01 -0.16 32.08
CA LEU A 325 -10.66 0.76 31.00
C LEU A 325 -9.16 1.09 31.06
N HIS A 326 -8.41 0.78 30.00
CA HIS A 326 -7.10 1.41 29.76
C HIS A 326 -7.26 2.49 28.68
N CYS A 327 -7.02 3.76 29.04
CA CYS A 327 -7.11 4.88 28.10
C CYS A 327 -5.73 5.24 27.53
N ILE A 328 -5.62 5.30 26.20
CA ILE A 328 -4.44 5.85 25.51
C ILE A 328 -4.83 7.16 24.82
N VAL A 329 -4.13 8.25 25.13
CA VAL A 329 -4.37 9.54 24.47
C VAL A 329 -3.40 9.69 23.31
N LEU A 330 -3.95 9.72 22.10
CA LEU A 330 -3.22 9.82 20.83
C LEU A 330 -3.52 11.15 20.14
N TRP A 331 -2.66 11.53 19.20
CA TRP A 331 -2.75 12.77 18.44
C TRP A 331 -2.25 12.53 17.01
N GLY A 332 -2.65 13.40 16.08
CA GLY A 332 -2.66 13.11 14.64
C GLY A 332 -4.00 12.50 14.21
N ALA A 333 -4.27 12.47 12.91
CA ALA A 333 -5.48 11.88 12.37
C ALA A 333 -5.26 10.37 12.17
N LEU A 334 -5.87 9.52 12.99
CA LEU A 334 -5.82 8.04 12.83
C LEU A 334 -6.63 7.53 11.63
N ASP A 335 -7.14 8.45 10.80
CA ASP A 335 -8.01 8.19 9.65
C ASP A 335 -7.56 8.93 8.38
N ASP A 336 -6.31 9.39 8.37
CA ASP A 336 -5.62 9.86 7.18
C ASP A 336 -5.31 8.69 6.20
N GLN A 337 -4.77 9.04 5.04
CA GLN A 337 -4.40 8.07 3.99
C GLN A 337 -2.94 8.15 3.58
N SER A 338 -2.25 9.26 3.87
CA SER A 338 -0.80 9.31 4.14
C SER A 338 -0.33 8.11 4.97
N CYS A 339 0.95 7.78 4.87
CA CYS A 339 1.53 6.55 5.45
C CYS A 339 2.62 6.85 6.48
#